data_AF-A0A1Y3BI48-F1
#
_entry.id   AF-A0A1Y3BI48-F1
#
_cell.length_a   1.000
_cell.length_b   1.000
_cell.length_c   1.000
_cell.angle_alpha   90.00
_cell.angle_beta   90.00
_cell.angle_gamma   90.00
#
_symmetry.space_group_name_H-M   'P 1'
#
loop_
_entity.id
_entity.type
_entity.pdbx_description
1 polymer ?
#
loop_
_entity_poly.entity_id
_entity_poly.type
_entity_poly.pdbx_seq_one_letter_code
_entity_poly.pdbx_strand_id
1 'polypeptide(L)'
;IDQTFNIPNLGVVASGFLRSGLIEEGSVLKVGPLDDGNFIDVYVTSVQRHKVNRRIVRPGESSTLALNLFTESTTMNGHNDTEWYY
;
A
#
# COMPACT_ATOMS: atom_id res chain seq x y z
N ILE A 1 -8.24 1.43 12.89
CA ILE A 1 -7.92 0.08 12.39
C ILE A 1 -8.48 -0.89 13.39
N ASP A 2 -9.29 -1.84 12.93
CA ASP A 2 -9.95 -2.80 13.81
C ASP A 2 -9.10 -4.07 13.96
N GLN A 3 -8.55 -4.59 12.85
CA GLN A 3 -7.67 -5.76 12.87
C GLN A 3 -6.55 -5.63 11.83
N THR A 4 -5.40 -6.24 12.11
CA THR A 4 -4.27 -6.34 11.17
C THR A 4 -3.71 -7.75 11.20
N PHE A 5 -3.43 -8.32 10.03
CA PHE A 5 -2.91 -9.67 9.84
C PHE A 5 -1.67 -9.60 8.95
N ASN A 6 -0.60 -10.30 9.31
CA ASN A 6 0.55 -10.48 8.43
C ASN A 6 0.46 -11.86 7.78
N ILE A 7 0.27 -11.89 6.46
CA ILE A 7 0.10 -13.12 5.70
C ILE A 7 1.40 -13.40 4.93
N PRO A 8 2.04 -14.56 5.13
CA PRO A 8 3.23 -14.94 4.38
C PRO A 8 3.02 -14.80 2.87
N ASN A 9 3.97 -14.17 2.17
CA ASN A 9 3.96 -13.89 0.73
C ASN A 9 2.90 -12.89 0.22
N LEU A 10 1.88 -12.53 1.01
CA LEU A 10 0.86 -11.55 0.62
C LEU A 10 1.10 -10.16 1.24
N GLY A 11 1.76 -10.12 2.40
CA GLY A 11 2.04 -8.89 3.14
C GLY A 11 1.01 -8.62 4.23
N VAL A 12 0.79 -7.34 4.52
CA VAL A 12 -0.07 -6.90 5.63
C VAL A 12 -1.50 -6.74 5.13
N VAL A 13 -2.45 -7.33 5.84
CA VAL A 13 -3.89 -7.16 5.58
C VAL A 13 -4.49 -6.40 6.76
N ALA A 14 -5.03 -5.22 6.51
CA ALA A 14 -5.66 -4.38 7.53
C ALA A 14 -7.17 -4.30 7.28
N SER A 15 -7.99 -4.51 8.31
CA SER A 15 -9.42 -4.24 8.26
C SER A 15 -9.78 -3.03 9.11
N GLY A 16 -10.76 -2.28 8.63
CA GLY A 16 -11.36 -1.26 9.45
C GLY A 16 -12.40 -0.42 8.75
N PHE A 17 -12.85 0.60 9.47
CA PHE A 17 -13.81 1.59 9.00
C PHE A 17 -13.11 2.83 8.40
N LEU A 18 -13.49 3.20 7.19
CA LEU A 18 -12.99 4.44 6.58
C LEU A 18 -13.73 5.65 7.15
N ARG A 19 -13.02 6.46 7.93
CA ARG A 19 -13.59 7.66 8.56
C ARG A 19 -13.75 8.84 7.59
N SER A 20 -12.81 9.02 6.68
CA SER A 20 -12.75 10.16 5.75
C SER A 20 -11.82 9.85 4.57
N GLY A 21 -11.97 10.59 3.47
CA GLY A 21 -11.14 10.45 2.28
C GLY A 21 -11.65 9.39 1.30
N LEU A 22 -10.77 8.90 0.43
CA LEU A 22 -11.05 7.89 -0.57
C LEU A 22 -9.88 6.92 -0.58
N ILE A 23 -10.16 5.61 -0.56
CA ILE A 23 -9.12 4.60 -0.75
C ILE A 23 -9.38 3.93 -2.09
N GLU A 24 -8.39 3.94 -2.96
CA GLU A 24 -8.45 3.25 -4.24
C GLU A 24 -7.39 2.15 -4.31
N GLU A 25 -7.78 1.03 -4.92
CA GLU A 25 -6.84 -0.04 -5.25
C GLU A 25 -5.73 0.52 -6.16
N GLY A 26 -4.48 0.22 -5.82
CA GLY A 26 -3.30 0.74 -6.49
C GLY A 26 -2.81 2.11 -6.01
N SER A 27 -3.44 2.68 -4.98
CA SER A 27 -2.96 3.91 -4.36
C SER A 27 -1.86 3.66 -3.32
N VAL A 28 -1.02 4.68 -3.10
CA VAL A 28 -0.09 4.74 -1.98
C VAL A 28 -0.77 5.45 -0.81
N LEU A 29 -0.73 4.84 0.37
CA LEU A 29 -1.26 5.38 1.62
C LEU A 29 -0.14 5.47 2.67
N LYS A 30 -0.37 6.30 3.70
CA LYS A 30 0.51 6.36 4.88
C LYS A 30 -0.09 5.59 6.04
N VAL A 31 0.68 4.67 6.62
CA VAL A 31 0.32 3.95 7.84
C VAL A 31 1.12 4.52 9.00
N GLY A 32 0.42 4.89 10.08
CA GLY A 32 1.02 5.38 11.31
C GLY A 32 0.01 6.07 12.26
N PRO A 33 0.51 6.71 13.33
CA PRO A 33 1.91 6.69 13.74
C PRO A 33 2.35 5.29 14.19
N LEU A 34 3.56 4.86 13.80
CA LEU A 34 4.20 3.68 14.35
C LEU A 34 4.68 3.97 15.78
N ASP A 35 5.25 2.98 16.46
CA ASP A 35 5.76 3.11 17.84
C ASP A 35 6.80 4.24 18.00
N ASP A 36 7.49 4.60 16.93
CA ASP A 36 8.47 5.71 16.86
C ASP A 36 7.84 7.06 16.46
N GLY A 37 6.53 7.10 16.23
CA GLY A 37 5.80 8.29 15.78
C GLY A 37 5.85 8.54 14.28
N ASN A 38 6.58 7.72 13.52
CA ASN A 38 6.72 7.90 12.08
C ASN A 38 5.55 7.31 11.30
N PHE A 39 5.47 7.68 10.02
CA PHE A 39 4.53 7.12 9.06
C PHE A 39 5.32 6.47 7.93
N ILE A 40 4.87 5.31 7.49
CA ILE A 40 5.45 4.59 6.36
C ILE A 40 4.50 4.60 5.17
N ASP A 41 5.06 4.65 3.98
CA ASP A 41 4.30 4.52 2.74
C ASP A 41 4.01 3.03 2.45
N VAL A 42 2.75 2.73 2.18
CA VAL A 42 2.26 1.41 1.82
C VAL A 42 1.45 1.49 0.53
N TYR A 43 1.54 0.44 -0.28
CA TYR A 43 0.78 0.31 -1.50
C TYR A 43 -0.45 -0.58 -1.27
N VAL A 44 -1.62 -0.10 -1.68
CA VAL A 44 -2.88 -0.85 -1.61
C VAL A 44 -2.93 -1.83 -2.78
N THR A 45 -2.64 -3.10 -2.52
CA THR A 45 -2.65 -4.14 -3.56
C THR A 45 -4.06 -4.60 -3.90
N SER A 46 -4.95 -4.68 -2.90
CA SER A 46 -6.36 -4.98 -3.14
C SER A 46 -7.26 -4.47 -2.03
N VAL A 47 -8.52 -4.22 -2.40
CA VAL A 47 -9.56 -3.75 -1.51
C VAL A 47 -10.77 -4.69 -1.57
N GLN A 48 -11.24 -5.12 -0.41
CA GLN A 48 -12.40 -5.99 -0.26
C GLN A 48 -13.43 -5.41 0.68
N ARG A 49 -14.70 -5.49 0.28
CA ARG A 49 -15.85 -5.19 1.12
C ARG A 49 -16.78 -6.40 1.14
N HIS A 50 -17.04 -6.95 2.34
CA HIS A 50 -17.91 -8.12 2.52
C HIS A 50 -17.55 -9.31 1.59
N LYS A 51 -16.24 -9.62 1.45
CA LYS A 51 -15.70 -10.67 0.56
C LYS A 51 -15.90 -10.41 -0.95
N VAL A 52 -16.20 -9.17 -1.35
CA VAL A 52 -16.29 -8.75 -2.75
C VAL A 52 -15.16 -7.76 -3.05
N ASN A 53 -14.40 -8.01 -4.12
CA ASN A 53 -13.36 -7.09 -4.58
C ASN A 53 -14.01 -5.79 -5.07
N ARG A 54 -13.49 -4.67 -4.55
CA ARG A 54 -13.90 -3.31 -4.95
C ARG A 54 -12.65 -2.53 -5.29
N ARG A 55 -12.76 -1.56 -6.20
CA ARG A 55 -11.63 -0.68 -6.52
C ARG A 55 -11.56 0.57 -5.64
N ILE A 56 -12.65 0.90 -4.95
CA ILE A 56 -12.83 2.16 -4.23
C ILE A 56 -13.57 1.91 -2.92
N VAL A 57 -13.11 2.52 -1.82
CA VAL A 57 -13.80 2.60 -0.52
C VAL A 57 -14.15 4.04 -0.21
N ARG A 58 -15.38 4.29 0.25
CA ARG A 58 -15.85 5.61 0.68
C ARG A 58 -15.97 5.72 2.19
N PRO A 59 -15.98 6.94 2.75
CA PRO A 59 -16.22 7.14 4.17
C PRO A 59 -17.56 6.53 4.57
N GLY A 60 -17.61 5.90 5.74
CA GLY A 60 -18.82 5.19 6.18
C GLY A 60 -18.80 3.68 5.89
N GLU A 61 -17.78 3.16 5.21
CA GLU A 61 -17.69 1.74 4.86
C GLU A 61 -16.62 1.01 5.68
N SER A 62 -16.97 -0.20 6.13
CA SER A 62 -15.99 -1.19 6.60
C SER A 62 -15.39 -1.93 5.41
N SER A 63 -14.07 -2.07 5.39
CA SER A 63 -13.35 -2.75 4.31
C SER A 63 -12.08 -3.41 4.83
N THR A 64 -11.57 -4.35 4.03
CA THR A 64 -10.30 -5.04 4.23
C THR A 64 -9.37 -4.63 3.10
N LEU A 65 -8.16 -4.22 3.46
CA LEU A 65 -7.13 -3.73 2.56
C LEU A 65 -5.94 -4.68 2.63
N ALA A 66 -5.48 -5.18 1.49
CA ALA A 66 -4.18 -5.80 1.37
C ALA A 66 -3.15 -4.70 1.06
N LEU A 67 -2.08 -4.68 1.84
CA LEU A 67 -1.07 -3.65 1.86
C LEU A 67 0.30 -4.30 1.67
N ASN A 68 1.10 -3.69 0.80
CA ASN A 68 2.51 -4.03 0.65
C ASN A 68 3.37 -2.82 1.04
N LEU A 69 4.53 -3.07 1.63
CA LEU A 69 5.48 -2.01 1.94
C LEU A 69 6.01 -1.43 0.63
N PHE A 70 5.98 -0.10 0.52
CA PHE A 70 6.59 0.56 -0.62
C PHE A 70 8.10 0.59 -0.39
N THR A 71 8.79 -0.47 -0.82
CA THR A 71 10.25 -0.42 -0.99
C THR A 71 10.53 0.14 -2.36
N GLU A 72 11.00 1.38 -2.45
CA GLU A 72 11.58 1.89 -3.68
C GLU A 72 12.79 1.00 -4.01
N SER A 73 12.61 0.04 -4.90
CA SER A 73 13.69 -0.79 -5.38
C SER A 73 14.54 0.08 -6.30
N THR A 74 15.50 0.79 -5.71
CA THR A 74 16.53 1.56 -6.41
C THR A 74 17.22 0.67 -7.44
N THR A 75 16.70 0.65 -8.67
CA THR A 75 17.42 0.15 -9.83
C THR A 75 18.28 1.30 -10.35
N MET A 76 19.37 1.59 -9.64
CA MET A 76 20.47 2.35 -10.22
C MET A 76 21.25 1.41 -11.14
N ASN A 77 20.73 1.14 -12.33
CA ASN A 77 21.54 0.58 -13.42
C ASN A 77 22.07 1.74 -14.26
N GLY A 78 23.35 2.03 -14.06
CA GLY A 78 24.07 3.11 -14.71
C GLY A 78 24.07 2.97 -16.23
N HIS A 79 23.64 4.04 -16.89
CA HIS A 79 23.93 4.29 -18.29
C HIS A 79 24.76 5.57 -18.33
N ASN A 80 26.06 5.43 -18.02
CA ASN A 80 27.03 6.45 -18.34
C ASN A 80 27.44 6.25 -19.80
N ASP A 81 27.24 7.31 -20.57
CA ASP A 81 27.68 7.57 -21.94
C ASP A 81 29.20 7.33 -22.15
N THR A 82 29.65 7.27 -23.42
CA THR A 82 31.00 7.00 -23.98
C THR A 82 31.28 5.50 -24.25
N GLU A 83 31.51 5.01 -25.48
CA GLU A 83 32.42 5.46 -26.53
C GLU A 83 31.84 5.27 -27.95
N TRP A 84 31.92 6.31 -28.79
CA TRP A 84 31.80 6.19 -30.24
C TRP A 84 33.12 5.65 -30.81
N TYR A 85 33.11 4.49 -31.47
CA TYR A 85 34.24 4.00 -32.28
C TYR A 85 33.94 4.16 -33.78
N TYR A 86 35.02 4.49 -34.51
CA TYR A 86 35.15 4.86 -35.93
C TYR A 86 34.23 4.14 -36.93
#